data_AF-A0A9E8MW72-F1
#
_entry.id   AF-A0A9E8MW72-F1
#
_cell.length_a   1.000
_cell.length_b   1.000
_cell.length_c   1.000
_cell.angle_alpha   90.00
_cell.angle_beta   90.00
_cell.angle_gamma   90.00
#
_symmetry.space_group_name_H-M   'P 1'
#
loop_
_entity.id
_entity.type
_entity.pdbx_description
1 polymer ?
#
loop_
_entity_poly.entity_id
_entity_poly.type
_entity_poly.pdbx_seq_one_letter_code
_entity_poly.pdbx_strand_id
1 'polypeptide(L)'
;METSFKSSATNYGLYLGGILSLATILAYALKLELFTSIPFGILLFAITITFGIVSTYKAKKIQEGFITFKDAFTAYFITIMIGIAISAVISFVIFNFVDPKLPYN
;
A
#
# COMPACT_ATOMS: atom_id res chain seq x y z
N MET A 1 2.51 -13.53 21.37
CA MET A 1 3.79 -13.17 20.71
C MET A 1 4.04 -11.70 20.99
N GLU A 2 5.21 -11.33 21.51
CA GLU A 2 5.60 -9.92 21.58
C GLU A 2 5.50 -9.32 20.17
N THR A 3 4.81 -8.20 20.03
CA THR A 3 4.62 -7.56 18.73
C THR A 3 5.93 -6.92 18.29
N SER A 4 6.72 -7.62 17.47
CA SER A 4 7.90 -7.03 16.86
C SER A 4 7.49 -5.89 15.91
N PHE A 5 8.37 -4.89 15.74
CA PHE A 5 8.09 -3.79 14.81
C PHE A 5 7.86 -4.27 13.38
N LYS A 6 8.49 -5.39 12.98
CA LYS A 6 8.30 -6.00 11.66
C LYS A 6 6.88 -6.54 11.50
N SER A 7 6.34 -7.21 12.51
CA SER A 7 4.95 -7.68 12.49
C SER A 7 3.97 -6.50 12.45
N SER A 8 4.25 -5.41 13.18
CA SER A 8 3.46 -4.18 13.07
C SER A 8 3.51 -3.59 11.67
N ALA A 9 4.69 -3.50 11.04
CA ALA A 9 4.86 -2.99 9.68
C ALA A 9 4.11 -3.86 8.65
N THR A 10 4.14 -5.19 8.81
CA THR A 10 3.36 -6.12 7.99
C THR A 10 1.86 -5.81 8.08
N ASN A 11 1.32 -5.62 9.29
CA ASN A 11 -0.10 -5.30 9.46
C ASN A 11 -0.48 -3.97 8.79
N TYR A 12 0.33 -2.93 8.94
CA TYR A 12 0.10 -1.66 8.24
C TYR A 12 0.20 -1.83 6.71
N GLY A 13 1.09 -2.70 6.23
CA GLY A 13 1.19 -3.04 4.82
C GLY A 13 -0.05 -3.75 4.29
N LEU A 14 -0.65 -4.67 5.08
CA LEU A 14 -1.91 -5.33 4.75
C LEU A 14 -3.07 -4.33 4.69
N TYR A 15 -3.16 -3.40 5.64
CA TYR A 15 -4.16 -2.34 5.62
C TYR A 15 -4.01 -1.42 4.41
N LEU A 16 -2.78 -0.99 4.11
CA LEU A 16 -2.49 -0.21 2.91
C LEU A 16 -2.87 -0.99 1.64
N GLY A 17 -2.49 -2.27 1.56
CA GLY A 17 -2.80 -3.13 0.43
C GLY A 17 -4.30 -3.30 0.22
N GLY A 18 -5.08 -3.46 1.28
CA GLY A 18 -6.54 -3.49 1.21
C GLY A 18 -7.13 -2.19 0.67
N ILE A 19 -6.67 -1.03 1.18
CA ILE A 19 -7.14 0.28 0.71
C ILE A 19 -6.79 0.51 -0.76
N LEU A 20 -5.55 0.25 -1.16
CA LEU A 20 -5.10 0.41 -2.54
C LEU A 20 -5.84 -0.55 -3.48
N SER A 21 -6.08 -1.79 -3.04
CA SER A 21 -6.84 -2.77 -3.83
C SER A 21 -8.29 -2.36 -4.02
N LEU A 22 -8.94 -1.86 -2.96
CA LEU A 22 -10.30 -1.32 -3.05
C LEU A 22 -10.33 -0.12 -4.00
N ALA A 23 -9.35 0.77 -3.91
CA ALA A 23 -9.25 1.91 -4.81
C ALA A 23 -9.06 1.46 -6.28
N THR A 24 -8.23 0.44 -6.54
CA THR A 24 -8.06 -0.17 -7.88
C THR A 24 -9.38 -0.75 -8.39
N ILE A 25 -10.08 -1.53 -7.58
CA ILE A 25 -11.36 -2.15 -7.96
C ILE A 25 -12.42 -1.07 -8.24
N LEU A 26 -12.51 -0.03 -7.40
CA LEU A 26 -13.44 1.07 -7.60
C LEU A 26 -13.11 1.90 -8.84
N ALA A 27 -11.83 2.17 -9.11
CA ALA A 27 -11.40 2.84 -10.33
C ALA A 27 -11.83 2.04 -11.57
N TYR A 28 -11.61 0.72 -11.56
CA TYR A 28 -12.07 -0.16 -12.62
C TYR A 28 -13.60 -0.17 -12.76
N ALA A 29 -14.34 -0.33 -11.66
CA ALA A 29 -15.79 -0.49 -11.68
C ALA A 29 -16.56 0.80 -12.02
N LEU A 30 -15.99 1.97 -11.69
CA LEU A 30 -16.66 3.25 -11.90
C LEU A 30 -16.22 3.93 -13.19
N LYS A 31 -14.91 4.20 -13.35
CA LYS A 31 -14.34 4.92 -14.51
C LYS A 31 -12.84 4.66 -14.66
N LEU A 32 -12.45 4.08 -15.79
CA LEU A 32 -11.04 3.79 -16.12
C LEU A 32 -10.14 5.04 -16.17
N GLU A 33 -10.71 6.20 -16.49
CA GLU A 33 -10.00 7.49 -16.46
C GLU A 33 -9.39 7.82 -15.08
N LEU A 34 -9.86 7.19 -14.00
CA LEU A 34 -9.26 7.37 -12.68
C LEU A 34 -7.79 6.92 -12.64
N PHE A 35 -7.40 5.90 -13.42
CA PHE A 35 -6.02 5.41 -13.46
C PHE A 35 -5.03 6.44 -14.05
N THR A 36 -5.52 7.35 -14.90
CA THR A 36 -4.71 8.45 -15.48
C THR A 36 -4.99 9.80 -14.83
N SER A 37 -5.89 9.84 -13.84
CA SER A 37 -6.30 11.05 -13.14
C SER A 37 -5.25 11.48 -12.12
N ILE A 38 -4.66 12.67 -12.34
CA ILE A 38 -3.65 13.25 -11.44
C ILE A 38 -4.19 13.43 -10.00
N PRO A 39 -5.39 13.99 -9.76
CA PRO A 39 -5.92 14.10 -8.40
C PRO A 39 -6.06 12.75 -7.69
N PHE A 40 -6.47 11.71 -8.42
CA PHE A 40 -6.59 10.36 -7.86
C PHE A 40 -5.21 9.77 -7.52
N GLY A 41 -4.23 9.92 -8.42
CA GLY A 41 -2.85 9.52 -8.16
C GLY A 41 -2.26 10.22 -6.93
N ILE A 42 -2.48 11.52 -6.79
CA ILE A 42 -2.03 12.31 -5.62
C ILE A 42 -2.68 11.79 -4.33
N LEU A 43 -3.98 11.47 -4.35
CA LEU A 43 -4.68 10.90 -3.19
C LEU A 43 -4.07 9.57 -2.77
N LEU A 44 -3.85 8.64 -3.70
CA LEU A 44 -3.24 7.34 -3.41
C LEU A 44 -1.79 7.48 -2.90
N PHE A 45 -1.05 8.43 -3.45
CA PHE A 45 0.30 8.74 -3.00
C PHE A 45 0.33 9.29 -1.57
N ALA A 46 -0.57 10.22 -1.24
CA ALA A 46 -0.71 10.75 0.11
C ALA A 46 -1.08 9.67 1.14
N ILE A 47 -2.00 8.77 0.79
CA ILE A 47 -2.35 7.60 1.62
C ILE A 47 -1.11 6.72 1.85
N THR A 48 -0.39 6.39 0.78
CA THR A 48 0.81 5.54 0.82
C THR A 48 1.88 6.13 1.75
N ILE A 49 2.20 7.43 1.60
CA ILE A 49 3.14 8.13 2.48
C ILE A 49 2.65 8.11 3.93
N THR A 50 1.37 8.41 4.16
CA THR A 50 0.78 8.44 5.50
C THR A 50 0.96 7.10 6.21
N PHE A 51 0.67 5.99 5.54
CA PHE A 51 0.88 4.65 6.09
C PHE A 51 2.34 4.34 6.39
N GLY A 52 3.27 4.75 5.50
CA GLY A 52 4.70 4.64 5.75
C GLY A 52 5.14 5.41 7.00
N ILE A 53 4.69 6.67 7.17
CA ILE A 53 4.99 7.50 8.35
C ILE A 53 4.42 6.87 9.62
N VAL A 54 3.14 6.46 9.59
CA VAL A 54 2.48 5.83 10.75
C VAL A 54 3.17 4.55 11.17
N SER A 55 3.59 3.73 10.21
CA SER A 55 4.34 2.49 10.47
C SER A 55 5.68 2.77 11.13
N THR A 56 6.46 3.73 10.61
CA THR A 56 7.74 4.13 11.21
C THR A 56 7.56 4.70 12.62
N TYR A 57 6.53 5.53 12.83
CA TYR A 57 6.22 6.08 14.15
C TYR A 57 5.87 4.96 15.16
N LYS A 58 5.09 3.96 14.73
CA LYS A 58 4.77 2.79 15.56
C LYS A 58 6.00 1.94 15.85
N ALA A 59 6.87 1.73 14.86
CA ALA A 59 8.13 1.02 15.06
C ALA A 59 9.02 1.71 16.09
N LYS A 60 9.06 3.05 16.10
CA LYS A 60 9.77 3.84 17.13
C LYS A 60 9.16 3.64 18.51
N LYS A 61 7.83 3.63 18.62
CA LYS A 61 7.13 3.42 19.89
C LYS A 61 7.35 2.02 20.47
N ILE A 62 7.40 0.99 19.62
CA ILE A 62 7.67 -0.40 20.04
C ILE A 62 9.08 -0.55 20.59
N GLN A 63 10.04 0.23 20.09
CA GLN A 63 11.43 0.26 20.55
C GLN A 63 11.66 1.35 21.61
N GLU A 64 10.68 1.58 22.48
CA GLU A 64 10.76 2.49 23.63
C GLU A 64 11.18 3.94 23.28
N GLY A 65 10.92 4.38 22.05
CA GLY A 65 11.21 5.74 21.60
C GLY A 65 12.55 5.90 20.88
N PHE A 66 13.40 4.87 20.84
CA PHE A 66 14.65 4.88 20.08
C PHE A 66 14.53 4.03 18.82
N ILE A 67 15.01 4.53 17.68
CA ILE A 67 14.97 3.78 16.43
C ILE A 67 16.20 4.09 15.61
N THR A 68 16.83 3.04 15.06
CA THR A 68 17.93 3.21 14.11
C THR A 68 17.37 3.59 12.74
N PHE A 69 18.18 4.24 11.90
CA PHE A 69 17.79 4.50 10.51
C PHE A 69 17.41 3.21 9.77
N LYS A 70 18.16 2.12 10.00
CA LYS A 70 17.90 0.81 9.40
C LYS A 70 16.50 0.30 9.75
N ASP A 71 16.11 0.37 11.02
CA ASP A 71 14.80 -0.15 11.46
C ASP A 71 13.65 0.77 11.03
N ALA A 72 13.87 2.09 11.03
CA ALA A 72 12.92 3.06 10.49
C ALA A 72 12.67 2.84 8.99
N PHE A 73 13.74 2.70 8.21
CA PHE A 73 13.66 2.35 6.79
C PHE A 73 12.98 0.99 6.59
N THR A 74 13.33 -0.01 7.38
CA THR A 74 12.76 -1.36 7.28
C THR A 74 11.24 -1.34 7.55
N ALA A 75 10.79 -0.63 8.58
CA ALA A 75 9.36 -0.50 8.88
C ALA A 75 8.59 0.18 7.75
N TYR A 76 9.11 1.30 7.24
CA TYR A 76 8.55 2.01 6.10
C TYR A 76 8.49 1.09 4.86
N PHE A 77 9.63 0.51 4.49
CA PHE A 77 9.79 -0.31 3.29
C PHE A 77 8.86 -1.53 3.29
N ILE A 78 8.81 -2.31 4.38
CA ILE A 78 7.91 -3.47 4.48
C ILE A 78 6.45 -3.05 4.27
N THR A 79 6.04 -1.94 4.87
CA THR A 79 4.67 -1.43 4.78
C THR A 79 4.32 -1.10 3.32
N ILE A 80 5.17 -0.31 2.65
CA ILE A 80 4.93 0.12 1.27
C ILE A 80 5.02 -1.07 0.30
N MET A 81 6.03 -1.93 0.46
CA MET A 81 6.25 -3.09 -0.40
C MET A 81 5.03 -4.03 -0.39
N ILE A 82 4.50 -4.36 0.80
CA ILE A 82 3.31 -5.22 0.90
C ILE A 82 2.09 -4.52 0.30
N GLY A 83 1.87 -3.24 0.62
CA GLY A 83 0.72 -2.51 0.12
C GLY A 83 0.66 -2.44 -1.41
N ILE A 84 1.78 -2.08 -2.03
CA ILE A 84 1.91 -2.02 -3.49
C ILE A 84 1.83 -3.42 -4.11
N ALA A 85 2.49 -4.43 -3.54
CA ALA A 85 2.46 -5.78 -4.09
C ALA A 85 1.04 -6.35 -4.15
N ILE A 86 0.23 -6.16 -3.09
CA ILE A 86 -1.17 -6.61 -3.08
C ILE A 86 -1.98 -5.89 -4.16
N SER A 87 -1.88 -4.56 -4.25
CA SER A 87 -2.60 -3.77 -5.27
C SER A 87 -2.16 -4.13 -6.70
N ALA A 88 -0.88 -4.45 -6.91
CA ALA A 88 -0.35 -4.91 -8.18
C ALA A 88 -0.92 -6.28 -8.58
N VAL A 89 -1.03 -7.21 -7.63
CA VAL A 89 -1.68 -8.52 -7.87
C VAL A 89 -3.14 -8.33 -8.26
N ILE A 90 -3.88 -7.46 -7.57
CA ILE A 90 -5.29 -7.18 -7.90
C ILE A 90 -5.41 -6.54 -9.29
N SER A 91 -4.58 -5.55 -9.61
CA SER A 91 -4.53 -4.95 -10.94
C SER A 91 -4.22 -6.00 -12.01
N PHE A 92 -3.25 -6.88 -11.76
CA PHE A 92 -2.89 -7.97 -12.66
C PHE A 92 -4.08 -8.93 -12.88
N VAL A 93 -4.77 -9.32 -11.81
CA VAL A 93 -5.96 -10.18 -11.90
C VAL A 93 -7.05 -9.53 -12.74
N ILE A 94 -7.35 -8.25 -12.51
CA ILE A 94 -8.36 -7.51 -13.28
C ILE A 94 -8.01 -7.51 -14.77
N PHE A 95 -6.83 -7.05 -15.14
CA PHE A 95 -6.48 -6.84 -16.55
C PHE A 95 -6.02 -8.10 -17.31
N ASN A 96 -5.81 -9.23 -16.65
CA ASN A 96 -5.41 -10.48 -17.31
C ASN A 96 -6.46 -11.59 -17.23
N PHE A 97 -7.35 -11.56 -16.24
CA PHE A 97 -8.35 -12.62 -16.05
C PHE A 97 -9.79 -12.11 -16.06
N VAL A 98 -10.07 -10.92 -15.51
CA VAL A 98 -11.44 -10.37 -15.47
C VAL A 98 -11.79 -9.67 -16.78
N ASP A 99 -10.92 -8.80 -17.25
CA ASP A 99 -11.10 -8.04 -18.49
C ASP A 99 -9.80 -7.99 -19.32
N PRO A 100 -9.43 -9.13 -19.94
CA PRO A 100 -8.17 -9.26 -20.67
C PRO A 100 -8.10 -8.47 -21.99
N LYS A 101 -9.24 -7.98 -22.50
CA LYS A 101 -9.29 -7.24 -23.77
C LYS A 101 -9.06 -5.73 -23.59
N LEU A 102 -9.30 -5.23 -22.38
CA LEU A 102 -9.17 -3.82 -22.06
C LEU A 102 -7.81 -3.17 -22.43
N PRO A 103 -6.66 -3.83 -22.26
CA PRO A 103 -5.36 -3.23 -22.58
C PRO A 103 -5.06 -3.06 -24.08
N TYR A 104 -5.87 -3.66 -24.96
CA TYR A 104 -5.60 -3.77 -26.41
C TYR A 104 -6.53 -2.93 -27.28
N ASN A 105 -7.45 -2.16 -26.67
CA ASN A 105 -8.41 -1.30 -27.35
C ASN A 105 -7.97 0.17 -27.32
#